data_AF-A0A9W6NFJ5-F1
#
_entry.id   AF-A0A9W6NFJ5-F1
#
_cell.length_a   1.000
_cell.length_b   1.000
_cell.length_c   1.000
_cell.angle_alpha   90.00
_cell.angle_beta   90.00
_cell.angle_gamma   90.00
#
_symmetry.space_group_name_H-M   'P 1'
#
loop_
_entity.id
_entity.type
_entity.pdbx_description
1 polymer ?
#
loop_
_entity_poly.entity_id
_entity_poly.type
_entity_poly.pdbx_seq_one_letter_code
_entity_poly.pdbx_strand_id
1 'polypeptide(L)'
;MTHVVEPGAAIDRGKNLNELIHRGTMKDGRHADFRVKKMTAKTFIVSDMRELMVMQRVFREAKFCTVPDDDEISDSDIVAALFSRLMNALIEVEVEVMGESARADWQAWLTMDDPMRSEWSAVRLRAQRKKTWPVMSDMERNEYVRLLFAPFIMSQKEIDQFVGEVNGE
;
A
#
# COMPACT_ATOMS: atom_id res chain seq x y z
N MET A 1 43.88 -16.29 34.08
CA MET A 1 42.71 -15.60 34.65
C MET A 1 41.57 -15.75 33.67
N THR A 2 40.74 -16.74 33.94
CA THR A 2 39.54 -17.11 33.19
C THR A 2 38.37 -16.28 33.73
N HIS A 3 37.71 -15.52 32.87
CA HIS A 3 36.35 -15.06 33.13
C HIS A 3 35.43 -15.66 32.08
N VAL A 4 34.62 -16.59 32.57
CA VAL A 4 33.39 -17.10 31.96
C VAL A 4 32.26 -16.20 32.44
N VAL A 5 31.44 -15.65 31.53
CA VAL A 5 30.04 -15.27 31.77
C VAL A 5 29.23 -15.60 30.51
N GLU A 6 28.07 -16.20 30.74
CA GLU A 6 27.15 -16.91 29.86
C GLU A 6 26.30 -16.05 28.90
N PRO A 7 25.60 -16.68 27.92
CA PRO A 7 24.79 -16.02 26.90
C PRO A 7 23.33 -15.82 27.35
N GLY A 8 22.73 -14.68 27.00
CA GLY A 8 21.29 -14.49 27.17
C GLY A 8 20.78 -13.11 26.76
N ALA A 9 20.05 -13.04 25.65
CA ALA A 9 18.72 -12.44 25.57
C ALA A 9 18.18 -12.57 24.13
N ALA A 10 17.14 -13.38 24.00
CA ALA A 10 16.34 -13.55 22.80
C ALA A 10 15.33 -12.39 22.66
N ILE A 11 15.09 -12.01 21.40
CA ILE A 11 13.80 -11.58 20.79
C ILE A 11 12.96 -10.56 21.56
N ASP A 12 12.78 -9.37 20.97
CA ASP A 12 11.51 -8.64 21.07
C ASP A 12 10.89 -8.46 19.67
N ARG A 13 10.02 -9.43 19.34
CA ARG A 13 9.00 -9.31 18.29
C ARG A 13 7.77 -8.73 18.98
N GLY A 14 7.36 -7.53 18.59
CA GLY A 14 6.02 -7.07 18.95
C GLY A 14 5.84 -5.58 18.99
N LYS A 15 5.98 -4.88 17.87
CA LYS A 15 5.20 -3.63 17.73
C LYS A 15 3.74 -4.05 17.59
N ASN A 16 3.02 -3.88 18.69
CA ASN A 16 1.60 -4.16 18.81
C ASN A 16 0.82 -3.29 17.83
N LEU A 17 0.00 -3.92 16.98
CA LEU A 17 -0.87 -3.27 15.99
C LEU A 17 -1.78 -2.19 16.60
N ASN A 18 -2.01 -2.24 17.93
CA ASN A 18 -2.82 -1.26 18.65
C ASN A 18 -2.17 0.14 18.77
N GLU A 19 -0.84 0.26 18.67
CA GLU A 19 -0.18 1.57 18.79
C GLU A 19 -0.21 2.38 17.48
N LEU A 20 -0.45 1.73 16.33
CA LEU A 20 -0.55 2.41 15.03
C LEU A 20 -1.90 3.12 14.81
N ILE A 21 -2.93 2.78 15.58
CA ILE A 21 -4.31 3.23 15.36
C ILE A 21 -4.56 4.67 15.91
N HIS A 22 -3.60 5.27 16.62
CA HIS A 22 -3.82 6.55 17.34
C HIS A 22 -3.34 7.83 16.61
N ARG A 23 -3.16 7.82 15.28
CA ARG A 23 -2.75 9.04 14.53
C ARG A 23 -3.71 9.50 13.43
N GLY A 24 -5.02 9.36 13.66
CA GLY A 24 -6.06 10.02 12.87
C GLY A 24 -7.26 10.38 13.75
N THR A 25 -7.31 11.62 14.25
CA THR A 25 -8.48 12.11 15.00
C THR A 25 -9.67 12.28 14.06
N MET A 26 -10.58 11.31 14.08
CA MET A 26 -11.90 11.36 13.45
C MET A 26 -12.72 12.56 13.97
N LYS A 27 -13.29 13.35 13.05
CA LYS A 27 -14.35 14.33 13.31
C LYS A 27 -15.61 14.00 12.50
N ASP A 28 -16.07 12.76 12.56
CA ASP A 28 -17.44 12.41 12.16
C ASP A 28 -18.22 11.91 13.38
N GLY A 29 -19.30 12.62 13.72
CA GLY A 29 -20.20 12.32 14.84
C GLY A 29 -21.05 11.06 14.66
N ARG A 30 -20.86 10.30 13.56
CA ARG A 30 -21.52 9.01 13.34
C ARG A 30 -20.77 7.80 13.90
N HIS A 31 -19.55 7.97 14.42
CA HIS A 31 -18.80 6.89 15.09
C HIS A 31 -19.00 6.92 16.61
N ALA A 32 -20.19 6.51 17.04
CA ALA A 32 -20.47 6.22 18.45
C ALA A 32 -19.70 4.98 18.93
N ASP A 33 -19.00 5.14 20.07
CA ASP A 33 -18.53 4.10 20.99
C ASP A 33 -17.85 2.86 20.34
N PHE A 34 -16.64 3.04 19.82
CA PHE A 34 -15.72 1.93 19.55
C PHE A 34 -15.19 1.36 20.88
N ARG A 35 -16.06 0.72 21.66
CA ARG A 35 -15.63 -0.38 22.51
C ARG A 35 -14.92 -1.36 21.58
N VAL A 36 -13.66 -1.69 21.85
CA VAL A 36 -12.90 -2.68 21.10
C VAL A 36 -13.63 -4.02 21.22
N LYS A 37 -14.58 -4.23 20.32
CA LYS A 37 -15.37 -5.45 20.22
C LYS A 37 -14.37 -6.51 19.76
N LYS A 38 -14.27 -7.61 20.51
CA LYS A 38 -13.44 -8.76 20.13
C LYS A 38 -13.77 -9.11 18.68
N MET A 39 -12.82 -8.85 17.77
CA MET A 39 -12.99 -9.12 16.34
C MET A 39 -13.16 -10.63 16.19
N THR A 40 -14.36 -11.07 15.83
CA THR A 40 -14.57 -12.43 15.35
C THR A 40 -14.02 -12.50 13.94
N ALA A 41 -13.30 -13.58 13.60
CA ALA A 41 -12.92 -13.83 12.22
C ALA A 41 -14.17 -13.77 11.31
N LYS A 42 -14.11 -12.92 10.29
CA LYS A 42 -15.12 -12.83 9.23
C LYS A 42 -14.43 -13.18 7.92
N THR A 43 -15.13 -13.94 7.08
CA THR A 43 -14.61 -14.38 5.79
C THR A 43 -15.42 -13.70 4.69
N PHE A 44 -14.71 -13.13 3.72
CA PHE A 44 -15.25 -12.66 2.46
C PHE A 44 -14.63 -13.51 1.35
N ILE A 45 -15.46 -14.14 0.52
CA ILE A 45 -15.03 -15.10 -0.50
C ILE A 45 -15.48 -14.60 -1.87
N VAL A 46 -14.53 -14.57 -2.81
CA VAL A 46 -14.75 -14.27 -4.22
C VAL A 46 -14.23 -15.45 -5.01
N SER A 47 -15.09 -16.09 -5.81
CA SER A 47 -14.76 -17.31 -6.55
C SER A 47 -14.83 -17.15 -8.07
N ASP A 48 -15.32 -16.01 -8.56
CA ASP A 48 -15.41 -15.73 -10.00
C ASP A 48 -14.24 -14.82 -10.43
N MET A 49 -13.48 -15.25 -11.44
CA MET A 49 -12.38 -14.47 -12.01
C MET A 49 -12.84 -13.10 -12.52
N ARG A 50 -14.06 -13.00 -13.04
CA ARG A 50 -14.63 -11.73 -13.51
C ARG A 50 -14.87 -10.76 -12.36
N GLU A 51 -15.24 -11.26 -11.18
CA GLU A 51 -15.37 -10.44 -9.98
C GLU A 51 -14.01 -9.91 -9.54
N LEU A 52 -12.95 -10.74 -9.57
CA LEU A 52 -11.58 -10.29 -9.28
C LEU A 52 -11.13 -9.19 -10.25
N MET A 53 -11.39 -9.35 -11.55
CA MET A 53 -11.07 -8.34 -12.58
C MET A 53 -11.85 -7.04 -12.37
N VAL A 54 -13.13 -7.11 -12.01
CA VAL A 54 -13.92 -5.91 -11.68
C VAL A 54 -13.40 -5.24 -10.42
N MET A 55 -13.07 -6.00 -9.39
CA MET A 55 -12.49 -5.47 -8.16
C MET A 55 -11.15 -4.78 -8.44
N GLN A 56 -10.32 -5.32 -9.34
CA GLN A 56 -9.04 -4.71 -9.71
C GLN A 56 -9.26 -3.29 -10.25
N ARG A 57 -10.30 -3.09 -11.08
CA ARG A 57 -10.67 -1.77 -11.61
C ARG A 57 -11.18 -0.85 -10.52
N VAL A 58 -12.00 -1.36 -9.60
CA VAL A 58 -12.52 -0.59 -8.45
C VAL A 58 -11.38 -0.10 -7.56
N PHE A 59 -10.44 -0.97 -7.20
CA PHE A 59 -9.28 -0.57 -6.39
C PHE A 59 -8.38 0.40 -7.12
N ARG A 60 -8.13 0.19 -8.42
CA ARG A 60 -7.35 1.12 -9.24
C ARG A 60 -7.99 2.51 -9.26
N GLU A 61 -9.31 2.60 -9.44
CA GLU A 61 -10.03 3.87 -9.39
C GLU A 61 -9.93 4.51 -8.00
N ALA A 62 -10.21 3.75 -6.94
CA ALA A 62 -10.16 4.25 -5.56
C ALA A 62 -8.78 4.81 -5.17
N LYS A 63 -7.70 4.21 -5.67
CA LYS A 63 -6.30 4.60 -5.38
C LYS A 63 -5.78 5.72 -6.27
N PHE A 64 -6.10 5.65 -7.56
CA PHE A 64 -5.45 6.45 -8.60
C PHE A 64 -6.40 7.44 -9.28
N CYS A 65 -7.59 7.68 -8.71
CA CYS A 65 -8.39 8.84 -9.10
C CYS A 65 -7.59 10.13 -8.87
N THR A 66 -7.49 10.97 -9.89
CA THR A 66 -6.78 12.25 -9.83
C THR A 66 -7.56 13.32 -9.05
N VAL A 67 -8.87 13.14 -8.93
CA VAL A 67 -9.79 14.02 -8.20
C VAL A 67 -10.67 13.14 -7.30
N PRO A 68 -10.12 12.54 -6.24
CA PRO A 68 -10.91 11.72 -5.35
C PRO A 68 -11.86 12.61 -4.53
N ASP A 69 -13.07 12.13 -4.29
CA ASP A 69 -13.99 12.75 -3.32
C ASP A 69 -13.51 12.54 -1.88
N ASP A 70 -12.73 11.47 -1.65
CA ASP A 70 -12.17 11.09 -0.35
C ASP A 70 -10.67 10.74 -0.49
N ASP A 71 -9.81 11.69 -0.14
CA ASP A 71 -8.35 11.50 -0.14
C ASP A 71 -7.90 10.41 0.85
N GLU A 72 -8.66 10.13 1.91
CA GLU A 72 -8.29 9.11 2.91
C GLU A 72 -8.29 7.71 2.30
N ILE A 73 -9.19 7.43 1.35
CA ILE A 73 -9.25 6.15 0.64
C ILE A 73 -8.00 5.95 -0.21
N SER A 74 -7.60 6.98 -0.96
CA SER A 74 -6.45 6.88 -1.85
C SER A 74 -5.11 6.83 -1.11
N ASP A 75 -5.01 7.47 0.05
CA ASP A 75 -3.84 7.42 0.96
C ASP A 75 -3.83 6.19 1.89
N SER A 76 -4.89 5.37 1.90
CA SER A 76 -5.06 4.30 2.88
C SER A 76 -4.11 3.12 2.69
N ASP A 77 -3.42 2.76 3.77
CA ASP A 77 -2.63 1.53 3.92
C ASP A 77 -3.48 0.25 3.89
N ILE A 78 -4.69 0.31 4.45
CA ILE A 78 -5.66 -0.79 4.39
C ILE A 78 -6.07 -1.05 2.94
N VAL A 79 -6.40 0.01 2.17
CA VAL A 79 -6.77 -0.11 0.75
C VAL A 79 -5.58 -0.61 -0.07
N ALA A 80 -4.36 -0.12 0.22
CA ALA A 80 -3.12 -0.62 -0.38
C ALA A 80 -2.96 -2.13 -0.19
N ALA A 81 -3.06 -2.59 1.06
CA ALA A 81 -2.90 -3.99 1.41
C ALA A 81 -4.03 -4.88 0.85
N LEU A 82 -5.26 -4.37 0.76
CA LEU A 82 -6.36 -5.06 0.09
C LEU A 82 -6.09 -5.20 -1.41
N PHE A 83 -5.63 -4.13 -2.06
CA PHE A 83 -5.35 -4.16 -3.49
C PHE A 83 -4.19 -5.11 -3.82
N SER A 84 -3.09 -5.07 -3.07
CA SER A 84 -1.98 -6.02 -3.24
C SER A 84 -2.42 -7.48 -3.08
N ARG A 85 -3.27 -7.78 -2.09
CA ARG A 85 -3.81 -9.14 -1.91
C ARG A 85 -4.70 -9.56 -3.07
N LEU A 86 -5.54 -8.66 -3.57
CA LEU A 86 -6.36 -8.92 -4.75
C LEU A 86 -5.48 -9.23 -5.97
N MET A 87 -4.44 -8.43 -6.22
CA MET A 87 -3.54 -8.66 -7.35
C MET A 87 -2.84 -10.01 -7.23
N ASN A 88 -2.37 -10.39 -6.04
CA ASN A 88 -1.76 -11.70 -5.83
C ASN A 88 -2.74 -12.84 -6.13
N ALA A 89 -3.99 -12.77 -5.63
CA ALA A 89 -5.01 -13.78 -5.89
C ALA A 89 -5.35 -13.88 -7.40
N LEU A 90 -5.43 -12.74 -8.09
CA LEU A 90 -5.70 -12.68 -9.53
C LEU A 90 -4.55 -13.34 -10.32
N ILE A 91 -3.30 -13.01 -9.99
CA ILE A 91 -2.11 -13.61 -10.62
C ILE A 91 -2.06 -15.11 -10.39
N GLU A 92 -2.35 -15.57 -9.16
CA GLU A 92 -2.39 -17.00 -8.83
C GLU A 92 -3.41 -17.74 -9.71
N VAL A 93 -4.63 -17.21 -9.83
CA VAL A 93 -5.69 -17.80 -10.67
C VAL A 93 -5.28 -17.83 -12.15
N GLU A 94 -4.69 -16.76 -12.68
CA GLU A 94 -4.27 -16.76 -14.09
C GLU A 94 -3.08 -17.69 -14.36
N VAL A 95 -2.13 -17.79 -13.42
CA VAL A 95 -1.00 -18.73 -13.55
C VAL A 95 -1.48 -20.18 -13.52
N GLU A 96 -2.50 -20.51 -12.73
CA GLU A 96 -3.10 -21.85 -12.75
C GLU A 96 -3.71 -22.21 -14.12
N VAL A 97 -4.26 -21.23 -14.84
CA VAL A 97 -4.94 -21.44 -16.12
C VAL A 97 -3.97 -21.35 -17.32
N MET A 98 -3.05 -20.40 -17.29
CA MET A 98 -2.21 -20.01 -18.44
C MET A 98 -0.72 -20.30 -18.22
N GLY A 99 -0.32 -20.72 -17.02
CA GLY A 99 1.07 -21.01 -16.68
C GLY A 99 1.91 -19.77 -16.38
N GLU A 100 3.22 -19.97 -16.31
CA GLU A 100 4.18 -18.96 -15.81
C GLU A 100 4.31 -17.72 -16.71
N SER A 101 3.92 -17.82 -17.99
CA SER A 101 3.87 -16.65 -18.88
C SER A 101 2.91 -15.58 -18.36
N ALA A 102 1.77 -15.97 -17.77
CA ALA A 102 0.84 -15.01 -17.18
C ALA A 102 1.47 -14.26 -16.00
N ARG A 103 2.34 -14.91 -15.20
CA ARG A 103 3.06 -14.22 -14.13
C ARG A 103 3.97 -13.14 -14.70
N ALA A 104 4.72 -13.45 -15.76
CA ALA A 104 5.62 -12.50 -16.39
C ALA A 104 4.85 -11.28 -16.94
N ASP A 105 3.70 -11.50 -17.58
CA ASP A 105 2.85 -10.42 -18.10
C ASP A 105 2.32 -9.53 -16.97
N TRP A 106 1.87 -10.11 -15.86
CA TRP A 106 1.43 -9.34 -14.69
C TRP A 106 2.57 -8.60 -13.99
N GLN A 107 3.75 -9.20 -13.89
CA GLN A 107 4.93 -8.53 -13.34
C GLN A 107 5.33 -7.33 -14.20
N ALA A 108 5.29 -7.47 -15.52
CA ALA A 108 5.51 -6.35 -16.43
C ALA A 108 4.46 -5.25 -16.23
N TRP A 109 3.16 -5.61 -16.13
CA TRP A 109 2.09 -4.63 -15.89
C TRP A 109 2.20 -3.94 -14.52
N LEU A 110 2.61 -4.67 -13.48
CA LEU A 110 2.82 -4.16 -12.13
C LEU A 110 4.09 -3.33 -11.98
N THR A 111 4.98 -3.35 -12.95
CA THR A 111 6.15 -2.47 -12.95
C THR A 111 5.70 -1.04 -13.25
N MET A 112 6.10 -0.10 -12.41
CA MET A 112 5.88 1.34 -12.61
C MET A 112 7.20 1.99 -13.01
N ASP A 113 7.53 1.86 -14.30
CA ASP A 113 8.71 2.39 -14.96
C ASP A 113 8.39 3.49 -16.00
N ASP A 114 7.11 3.78 -16.22
CA ASP A 114 6.64 4.81 -17.14
C ASP A 114 5.94 5.97 -16.40
N PRO A 115 6.59 7.14 -16.29
CA PRO A 115 6.01 8.35 -15.70
C PRO A 115 4.80 8.92 -16.46
N MET A 116 4.53 8.46 -17.69
CA MET A 116 3.36 8.88 -18.46
C MET A 116 2.07 8.16 -18.05
N ARG A 117 2.17 7.12 -17.20
CA ARG A 117 1.00 6.42 -16.66
C ARG A 117 0.14 7.36 -15.81
N SER A 118 -1.18 7.24 -15.95
CA SER A 118 -2.16 8.04 -15.19
C SER A 118 -1.93 7.98 -13.67
N GLU A 119 -1.53 6.81 -13.17
CA GLU A 119 -1.26 6.54 -11.76
C GLU A 119 -0.11 7.38 -11.23
N TRP A 120 0.93 7.62 -12.04
CA TRP A 120 2.03 8.50 -11.69
C TRP A 120 1.53 9.92 -11.42
N SER A 121 0.72 10.45 -12.34
CA SER A 121 0.16 11.80 -12.21
C SER A 121 -0.74 11.94 -10.97
N ALA A 122 -1.56 10.92 -10.68
CA ALA A 122 -2.45 10.92 -9.53
C ALA A 122 -1.67 10.92 -8.21
N VAL A 123 -0.65 10.06 -8.11
CA VAL A 123 0.20 9.97 -6.93
C VAL A 123 1.05 11.23 -6.75
N ARG A 124 1.56 11.83 -7.84
CA ARG A 124 2.33 13.09 -7.80
C ARG A 124 1.50 14.24 -7.25
N LEU A 125 0.28 14.43 -7.78
CA LEU A 125 -0.63 15.47 -7.29
C LEU A 125 -0.92 15.31 -5.79
N ARG A 126 -1.04 14.08 -5.31
CA ARG A 126 -1.28 13.78 -3.90
C ARG A 126 -0.06 14.10 -3.03
N ALA A 127 1.12 13.65 -3.45
CA ALA A 127 2.37 13.95 -2.76
C ALA A 127 2.63 15.46 -2.64
N GLN A 128 2.37 16.22 -3.72
CA GLN A 128 2.49 17.69 -3.73
C GLN A 128 1.52 18.38 -2.75
N ARG A 129 0.36 17.79 -2.47
CA ARG A 129 -0.62 18.32 -1.50
C ARG A 129 -0.35 17.88 -0.06
N LYS A 130 0.56 16.92 0.15
CA LYS A 130 0.86 16.37 1.47
C LYS A 130 1.63 17.40 2.31
N LYS A 131 0.94 18.01 3.28
CA LYS A 131 1.51 19.05 4.16
C LYS A 131 2.79 18.62 4.88
N THR A 132 2.94 17.33 5.18
CA THR A 132 4.10 16.78 5.88
C THR A 132 5.26 16.44 4.96
N TRP A 133 5.10 16.49 3.63
CA TRP A 133 6.14 16.14 2.66
C TRP A 133 7.48 16.89 2.88
N PRO A 134 7.49 18.23 3.13
CA PRO A 134 8.74 18.96 3.29
C PRO A 134 9.54 18.56 4.53
N VAL A 135 8.89 17.98 5.54
CA VAL A 135 9.52 17.59 6.81
C VAL A 135 9.75 16.09 6.93
N MET A 136 9.29 15.30 5.97
CA MET A 136 9.60 13.86 5.88
C MET A 136 11.08 13.66 5.56
N SER A 137 11.71 12.72 6.23
CA SER A 137 13.00 12.17 5.85
C SER A 137 12.91 11.40 4.52
N ASP A 138 14.05 11.16 3.87
CA ASP A 138 14.08 10.41 2.61
C ASP A 138 13.54 8.98 2.78
N MET A 139 13.80 8.36 3.93
CA MET A 139 13.25 7.04 4.27
C MET A 139 11.72 7.09 4.35
N GLU A 140 11.15 8.07 5.05
CA GLU A 140 9.70 8.23 5.16
C GLU A 140 9.05 8.57 3.81
N ARG A 141 9.71 9.37 2.97
CA ARG A 141 9.24 9.64 1.59
C ARG A 141 9.24 8.36 0.77
N ASN A 142 10.31 7.57 0.82
CA ASN A 142 10.40 6.32 0.08
C ASN A 142 9.32 5.32 0.51
N GLU A 143 9.07 5.18 1.80
CA GLU A 143 7.99 4.33 2.33
C GLU A 143 6.61 4.86 1.89
N TYR A 144 6.40 6.17 1.96
CA TYR A 144 5.15 6.80 1.55
C TYR A 144 4.90 6.64 0.03
N VAL A 145 5.90 6.83 -0.81
CA VAL A 145 5.80 6.62 -2.26
C VAL A 145 5.41 5.16 -2.56
N ARG A 146 6.05 4.19 -1.91
CA ARG A 146 5.69 2.76 -2.05
C ARG A 146 4.25 2.48 -1.64
N LEU A 147 3.78 3.10 -0.56
CA LEU A 147 2.40 3.00 -0.12
C LEU A 147 1.42 3.57 -1.16
N LEU A 148 1.72 4.75 -1.71
CA LEU A 148 0.86 5.41 -2.69
C LEU A 148 0.77 4.63 -4.00
N PHE A 149 1.89 4.09 -4.46
CA PHE A 149 1.95 3.32 -5.70
C PHE A 149 1.49 1.87 -5.55
N ALA A 150 1.34 1.33 -4.34
CA ALA A 150 0.86 -0.04 -4.16
C ALA A 150 -0.45 -0.27 -4.95
N PRO A 151 -0.51 -1.30 -5.81
CA PRO A 151 0.31 -2.52 -5.79
C PRO A 151 1.51 -2.50 -6.75
N PHE A 152 1.78 -1.38 -7.43
CA PHE A 152 2.88 -1.28 -8.36
C PHE A 152 4.24 -1.37 -7.68
N ILE A 153 5.20 -1.91 -8.44
CA ILE A 153 6.57 -2.13 -8.02
C ILE A 153 7.44 -1.06 -8.68
N MET A 154 8.23 -0.38 -7.85
CA MET A 154 9.19 0.64 -8.26
C MET A 154 10.57 0.27 -7.74
N SER A 155 11.58 0.36 -8.61
CA SER A 155 12.98 0.34 -8.17
C SER A 155 13.31 1.65 -7.44
N GLN A 156 14.48 1.69 -6.81
CA GLN A 156 14.93 2.91 -6.13
C GLN A 156 15.09 4.07 -7.12
N LYS A 157 15.52 3.78 -8.37
CA LYS A 157 15.68 4.79 -9.41
C LYS A 157 14.38 5.53 -9.73
N GLU A 158 13.27 4.79 -9.89
CA GLU A 158 11.98 5.43 -10.20
C GLU A 158 11.44 6.22 -9.00
N ILE A 159 11.75 5.80 -7.76
CA ILE A 159 11.37 6.56 -6.57
C ILE A 159 12.16 7.86 -6.47
N ASP A 160 13.48 7.80 -6.68
CA ASP A 160 14.33 8.99 -6.64
C ASP A 160 13.87 10.00 -7.71
N GLN A 161 13.53 9.52 -8.91
CA GLN A 161 12.91 10.35 -9.95
C GLN A 161 11.60 10.97 -9.46
N PHE A 162 10.68 10.16 -8.92
CA PHE A 162 9.39 10.65 -8.44
C PHE A 162 9.55 11.71 -7.33
N VAL A 163 10.45 11.48 -6.37
CA VAL A 163 10.72 12.41 -5.26
C VAL A 163 11.28 13.73 -5.80
N GLY A 164 12.20 13.68 -6.76
CA GLY A 164 12.72 14.88 -7.45
C GLY A 164 11.61 15.69 -8.11
N GLU A 165 10.71 15.01 -8.86
CA GLU A 165 9.56 15.67 -9.50
C GLU A 165 8.61 16.36 -8.49
N VAL A 166 8.40 15.77 -7.31
CA VAL A 166 7.55 16.37 -6.27
C VAL A 166 8.25 17.56 -5.60
N ASN A 167 9.57 17.49 -5.41
CA ASN A 167 10.37 18.58 -4.86
C ASN A 167 10.55 19.75 -5.84
N GLY A 168 10.31 19.52 -7.14
CA GLY A 168 10.55 20.50 -8.22
C GLY A 168 12.00 20.57 -8.66
N GLU A 169 12.73 19.45 -8.54
CA GLU A 169 14.14 19.28 -8.94
C GLU A 169 14.29 18.80 -10.40
#